data_AF-A0A1H5DYK2-F1
#
_entry.id   AF-A0A1H5DYK2-F1
#
_cell.length_a   1.000
_cell.length_b   1.000
_cell.length_c   1.000
_cell.angle_alpha   90.00
_cell.angle_beta   90.00
_cell.angle_gamma   90.00
#
_symmetry.space_group_name_H-M   'P 1'
#
loop_
_entity.id
_entity.type
_entity.pdbx_description
1 polymer ?
#
loop_
_entity_poly.entity_id
_entity_poly.type
_entity_poly.pdbx_seq_one_letter_code
_entity_poly.pdbx_strand_id
1 'polypeptide(L)'
;MPSEGGWPILGVSDHGCRTLEVAMTGTPHVVSDVMTQTVLALRHGAAFKDIVKALQRWQVSAAPVLDDDGRVVGVVSEADLLHKEEARTAAPAGYGQGRSGPDSPESASVTAAALMTTPAITVRPEAPLPEAARTMARHGVKRLPVVDADGLLQGVVSRADLLKVFLRGDEDIAEEIRRQILPHLFPDSAEPVRVLVRDGVVTLTGRVPDTALIPVAVGWVRGVDGVVAVECALAGPPRRPDLDPDLPDAGRVPPHRGRAHRLPEGSGGS
;
A
#
# COMPACT_ATOMS: atom_id res chain seq x y z
N MET A 1 26.32 -7.22 -36.40
CA MET A 1 26.23 -5.77 -36.76
C MET A 1 24.97 -5.58 -37.59
N PRO A 2 24.22 -4.47 -37.44
CA PRO A 2 23.44 -3.93 -36.31
C PRO A 2 21.94 -4.37 -36.41
N SER A 3 21.16 -4.55 -35.34
CA SER A 3 20.48 -3.60 -34.42
C SER A 3 19.14 -3.01 -34.93
N GLU A 4 18.07 -3.43 -34.24
CA GLU A 4 17.01 -2.58 -33.64
C GLU A 4 16.12 -1.72 -34.55
N GLY A 5 14.91 -2.23 -34.81
CA GLY A 5 13.74 -1.44 -35.24
C GLY A 5 13.00 -0.89 -34.03
N GLY A 6 13.39 0.30 -33.59
CA GLY A 6 12.71 1.09 -32.55
C GLY A 6 11.40 1.70 -33.06
N TRP A 7 10.41 1.77 -32.17
CA TRP A 7 9.18 2.54 -32.36
C TRP A 7 9.48 4.05 -32.20
N PRO A 8 8.78 4.93 -32.94
CA PRO A 8 8.98 6.38 -32.81
C PRO A 8 8.32 6.87 -31.51
N ILE A 9 9.16 7.22 -30.52
CA ILE A 9 8.78 8.07 -29.40
C ILE A 9 8.66 9.52 -29.90
N LEU A 10 7.42 10.03 -29.93
CA LEU A 10 7.17 11.44 -30.14
C LEU A 10 7.60 12.20 -28.87
N GLY A 11 8.49 13.17 -29.04
CA GLY A 11 9.05 13.97 -27.96
C GLY A 11 7.97 14.68 -27.14
N VAL A 12 8.00 14.45 -25.83
CA VAL A 12 7.32 15.31 -24.87
C VAL A 12 8.24 16.52 -24.68
N SER A 13 7.82 17.64 -25.25
CA SER A 13 8.47 18.94 -25.06
C SER A 13 8.45 19.32 -23.59
N ASP A 14 9.66 19.53 -23.08
CA ASP A 14 10.03 20.09 -21.78
C ASP A 14 9.29 21.42 -21.54
N HIS A 15 8.13 21.34 -20.88
CA HIS A 15 7.49 22.49 -20.26
C HIS A 15 7.81 22.37 -18.78
N GLY A 16 8.70 23.25 -18.33
CA GLY A 16 9.17 23.32 -16.96
C GLY A 16 8.02 23.19 -15.96
N CYS A 17 7.84 21.97 -15.49
CA CYS A 17 7.05 21.66 -14.33
C CYS A 17 7.87 22.21 -13.16
N ARG A 18 7.55 23.44 -12.73
CA ARG A 18 7.91 23.85 -11.39
C ARG A 18 7.14 22.90 -10.48
N THR A 19 7.83 21.86 -10.03
CA THR A 19 7.38 20.98 -8.96
C THR A 19 6.95 21.88 -7.81
N LEU A 20 5.65 22.07 -7.66
CA LEU A 20 5.09 22.59 -6.43
C LEU A 20 5.36 21.51 -5.40
N GLU A 21 6.45 21.69 -4.66
CA GLU A 21 6.83 20.89 -3.51
C GLU A 21 5.83 21.21 -2.38
N VAL A 22 4.62 20.70 -2.53
CA VAL A 22 3.64 20.67 -1.44
C VAL A 22 4.06 19.53 -0.55
N ALA A 23 4.69 19.86 0.58
CA ALA A 23 5.03 18.90 1.62
C ALA A 23 3.74 18.21 2.10
N MET A 24 3.53 16.98 1.62
CA MET A 24 2.52 16.06 2.14
C MET A 24 2.75 15.92 3.65
N THR A 25 1.88 16.52 4.46
CA THR A 25 2.00 16.46 5.93
C THR A 25 1.17 15.28 6.47
N GLY A 26 1.28 14.13 5.82
CA GLY A 26 1.02 12.84 6.44
C GLY A 26 2.39 12.19 6.62
N THR A 27 2.93 12.16 7.84
CA THR A 27 4.14 11.37 8.10
C THR A 27 3.81 9.92 7.73
N PRO A 28 4.48 9.30 6.75
CA PRO A 28 4.16 7.94 6.37
C PRO A 28 4.29 7.06 7.60
N HIS A 29 3.21 6.41 8.01
CA HIS A 29 3.21 5.57 9.19
C HIS A 29 4.32 4.51 9.08
N VAL A 30 5.08 4.40 10.16
CA VAL A 30 6.19 3.45 10.29
C VAL A 30 5.81 2.33 11.24
N VAL A 31 6.53 1.21 11.17
CA VAL A 31 6.27 0.03 12.00
C VAL A 31 6.22 0.37 13.49
N SER A 32 7.08 1.29 13.98
CA SER A 32 7.10 1.70 15.39
C SER A 32 5.79 2.31 15.88
N ASP A 33 4.96 2.84 14.98
CA ASP A 33 3.69 3.50 15.34
C ASP A 33 2.61 2.50 15.76
N VAL A 34 2.72 1.24 15.29
CA VAL A 34 1.69 0.21 15.49
C VAL A 34 2.20 -1.08 16.14
N MET A 35 3.53 -1.24 16.24
CA MET A 35 4.12 -2.46 16.80
C MET A 35 3.76 -2.65 18.26
N THR A 36 3.67 -3.92 18.67
CA THR A 36 3.58 -4.27 20.09
C THR A 36 4.98 -4.37 20.67
N GLN A 37 5.29 -3.56 21.68
CA GLN A 37 6.59 -3.53 22.36
C GLN A 37 6.71 -4.62 23.45
N THR A 38 5.60 -4.95 24.11
CA THR A 38 5.58 -6.03 25.11
C THR A 38 5.38 -7.37 24.41
N VAL A 39 6.49 -8.03 24.08
CA VAL A 39 6.49 -9.27 23.30
C VAL A 39 6.92 -10.46 24.15
N LEU A 40 6.18 -11.56 24.07
CA LEU A 40 6.67 -12.86 24.51
C LEU A 40 7.77 -13.33 23.54
N ALA A 41 8.99 -13.45 24.03
CA ALA A 41 10.10 -14.03 23.30
C ALA A 41 10.59 -15.31 23.99
N LEU A 42 11.03 -16.28 23.20
CA LEU A 42 11.54 -17.56 23.67
C LEU A 42 13.05 -17.58 23.57
N ARG A 43 13.76 -18.15 24.53
CA ARG A 43 15.19 -18.47 24.36
C ARG A 43 15.33 -19.66 23.41
N HIS A 44 16.39 -19.68 22.60
CA HIS A 44 16.70 -20.77 21.66
C HIS A 44 16.78 -22.15 22.34
N GLY A 45 17.26 -22.21 23.58
CA GLY A 45 17.28 -23.44 24.40
C GLY A 45 15.95 -23.82 25.07
N ALA A 46 14.86 -23.06 24.90
CA ALA A 46 13.60 -23.33 25.61
C ALA A 46 13.01 -24.69 25.19
N ALA A 47 12.57 -25.50 26.16
CA ALA A 47 12.03 -26.83 25.90
C ALA A 47 10.61 -26.76 25.32
N PHE A 48 10.24 -27.71 24.46
CA PHE A 48 8.92 -27.79 23.82
C PHE A 48 7.74 -27.56 24.77
N LYS A 49 7.75 -28.21 25.95
CA LYS A 49 6.66 -28.06 26.94
C LYS A 49 6.53 -26.63 27.45
N ASP A 50 7.65 -25.94 27.64
CA ASP A 50 7.65 -24.57 28.14
C ASP A 50 7.21 -23.59 27.04
N ILE A 51 7.56 -23.87 25.79
CA ILE A 51 7.05 -23.14 24.62
C ILE A 51 5.53 -23.24 24.55
N VAL A 52 4.97 -24.46 24.59
CA VAL A 52 3.51 -24.67 24.54
C VAL A 52 2.81 -23.95 25.69
N LYS A 53 3.33 -24.10 26.92
CA LYS A 53 2.80 -23.40 28.10
C LYS A 53 2.85 -21.88 27.94
N ALA A 54 3.93 -21.34 27.38
CA ALA A 54 4.09 -19.91 27.17
C ALA A 54 3.09 -19.39 26.13
N LEU A 55 2.98 -20.03 24.95
CA LEU A 55 2.02 -19.66 23.91
C LEU A 55 0.58 -19.69 24.44
N GLN A 56 0.22 -20.74 25.18
CA GLN A 56 -1.11 -20.87 25.81
C GLN A 56 -1.35 -19.82 26.89
N ARG A 57 -0.40 -19.60 27.81
CA ARG A 57 -0.56 -18.65 28.92
C ARG A 57 -0.74 -17.21 28.43
N TRP A 58 0.01 -16.83 27.41
CA TRP A 58 -0.01 -15.47 26.86
C TRP A 58 -0.98 -15.32 25.69
N GLN A 59 -1.70 -16.38 25.32
CA GLN A 59 -2.69 -16.41 24.24
C GLN A 59 -2.13 -15.88 22.91
N VAL A 60 -0.87 -16.24 22.61
CA VAL A 60 -0.19 -15.87 21.36
C VAL A 60 0.11 -17.12 20.54
N SER A 61 -0.15 -17.06 19.24
CA SER A 61 0.03 -18.22 18.36
C SER A 61 1.43 -18.37 17.75
N ALA A 62 2.32 -17.42 18.01
CA ALA A 62 3.72 -17.45 17.58
C ALA A 62 4.56 -16.49 18.40
N ALA A 63 5.84 -16.82 18.59
CA ALA A 63 6.80 -16.02 19.34
C ALA A 63 8.18 -16.00 18.65
N PRO A 64 8.89 -14.85 18.65
CA PRO A 64 10.29 -14.79 18.25
C PRO A 64 11.17 -15.65 19.18
N VAL A 65 12.21 -16.24 18.61
CA VAL A 65 13.25 -16.97 19.33
C VAL A 65 14.52 -16.13 19.35
N LEU A 66 15.09 -15.95 20.54
CA LEU A 66 16.28 -15.16 20.80
C LEU A 66 17.48 -16.07 21.11
N ASP A 67 18.65 -15.68 20.61
CA ASP A 67 19.92 -16.22 21.09
C ASP A 67 20.27 -15.69 22.51
N ASP A 68 21.48 -15.99 22.97
CA ASP A 68 21.95 -15.57 24.30
C ASP A 68 22.20 -14.05 24.37
N ASP A 69 22.58 -13.45 23.24
CA ASP A 69 22.83 -12.01 23.06
C ASP A 69 21.53 -11.19 22.87
N GLY A 70 20.38 -11.85 22.79
CA GLY A 70 19.07 -11.20 22.64
C GLY A 70 18.67 -10.89 21.19
N ARG A 71 19.40 -11.43 20.21
CA ARG A 71 19.10 -11.25 18.79
C ARG A 71 18.06 -12.25 18.32
N VAL A 72 17.21 -11.83 17.38
CA VAL A 72 16.19 -12.71 16.81
C VAL A 72 16.82 -13.70 15.83
N VAL A 73 16.81 -14.98 16.18
CA VAL A 73 17.36 -16.06 15.35
C VAL A 73 16.29 -16.86 14.61
N GLY A 74 15.05 -16.85 15.09
CA GLY A 74 13.95 -17.59 14.46
C GLY A 74 12.58 -17.20 14.98
N VAL A 75 11.55 -17.87 14.49
CA VAL A 75 10.17 -17.75 14.99
C VAL A 75 9.61 -19.16 15.18
N VAL A 76 8.91 -19.37 16.30
CA VAL A 76 8.14 -20.59 16.55
C VAL A 76 6.67 -20.24 16.57
N SER A 77 5.87 -20.94 15.77
CA SER A 77 4.42 -20.84 15.74
C SER A 77 3.75 -22.17 16.11
N GLU A 78 2.47 -22.12 16.49
CA GLU A 78 1.67 -23.32 16.71
C GLU A 78 1.70 -24.27 15.50
N ALA A 79 1.76 -23.74 14.27
CA ALA A 79 1.86 -24.54 13.06
C ALA A 79 3.17 -25.35 13.00
N ASP A 80 4.28 -24.76 13.46
CA ASP A 80 5.59 -25.44 13.51
C ASP A 80 5.60 -26.54 14.57
N LEU A 81 4.90 -26.31 15.70
CA LEU A 81 4.76 -27.31 16.76
C LEU A 81 3.96 -28.54 16.29
N LEU A 82 2.88 -28.33 15.55
CA LEU A 82 2.03 -29.41 15.04
C LEU A 82 2.74 -30.27 13.98
N HIS A 83 3.39 -29.64 12.99
CA HIS A 83 4.14 -30.38 11.95
C HIS A 83 5.24 -31.28 12.53
N LYS A 84 5.87 -30.87 13.64
CA LYS A 84 6.93 -31.64 14.30
C LYS A 84 6.40 -32.83 15.11
N GLU A 85 5.24 -32.70 15.75
CA GLU A 85 4.62 -33.82 16.47
C GLU A 85 4.10 -34.89 15.49
N GLU A 86 3.59 -34.49 14.33
CA GLU A 86 3.24 -35.41 13.23
C GLU A 86 4.46 -36.20 12.74
N ALA A 87 5.59 -35.52 12.52
CA ALA A 87 6.85 -36.16 12.13
C ALA A 87 7.42 -37.11 13.19
N ARG A 88 7.25 -36.81 14.49
CA ARG A 88 7.63 -37.74 15.58
C ARG A 88 6.75 -38.97 15.65
N THR A 89 5.44 -38.79 15.43
CA THR A 89 4.46 -39.88 15.48
C THR A 89 4.58 -40.80 14.25
N ALA A 90 5.06 -40.27 13.13
CA ALA A 90 5.31 -41.02 11.89
C ALA A 90 6.64 -41.81 11.87
N ALA A 91 7.54 -41.61 12.85
CA ALA A 91 8.74 -42.43 13.00
C ALA A 91 8.34 -43.81 13.57
N PRO A 92 8.70 -44.95 12.93
CA PRO A 92 8.21 -46.24 13.34
C PRO A 92 8.72 -46.59 14.74
N ALA A 93 7.77 -46.89 15.64
CA ALA A 93 8.02 -47.55 16.91
C ALA A 93 8.55 -48.97 16.64
N GLY A 94 9.85 -49.09 16.39
CA GLY A 94 10.48 -50.37 16.08
C GLY A 94 11.99 -50.31 16.14
N TYR A 95 12.55 -51.06 17.09
CA TYR A 95 13.96 -51.44 17.28
C TYR A 95 14.85 -50.49 18.09
N GLY A 96 15.00 -50.82 19.38
CA GLY A 96 16.09 -50.30 20.21
C GLY A 96 15.83 -50.33 21.71
N GLN A 97 15.47 -51.48 22.29
CA GLN A 97 15.48 -51.64 23.74
C GLN A 97 16.93 -51.69 24.23
N GLY A 98 17.44 -50.54 24.68
CA GLY A 98 18.73 -50.40 25.34
C GLY A 98 18.56 -49.53 26.57
N ARG A 99 18.54 -50.18 27.74
CA ARG A 99 18.62 -49.64 29.11
C ARG A 99 18.94 -48.13 29.22
N SER A 100 18.02 -47.35 29.77
CA SER A 100 18.33 -46.05 30.37
C SER A 100 17.61 -45.99 31.72
N GLY A 101 18.40 -45.99 32.80
CA GLY A 101 17.90 -45.80 34.16
C GLY A 101 17.38 -44.37 34.38
N PRO A 102 16.75 -44.09 35.53
CA PRO A 102 16.12 -42.79 35.81
C PRO A 102 17.11 -41.62 36.02
N ASP A 103 18.42 -41.84 35.86
CA ASP A 103 19.49 -40.83 36.00
C ASP A 103 20.31 -40.66 34.71
N SER A 104 19.71 -40.04 33.69
CA SER A 104 20.48 -39.43 32.59
C SER A 104 19.94 -38.03 32.30
N PRO A 105 20.76 -36.95 32.37
CA PRO A 105 20.30 -35.58 32.21
C PRO A 105 20.11 -35.13 30.75
N GLU A 106 20.01 -36.04 29.78
CA GLU A 106 19.86 -35.70 28.36
C GLU A 106 18.87 -36.64 27.65
N SER A 107 17.63 -36.69 28.12
CA SER A 107 16.53 -36.96 27.18
C SER A 107 16.42 -35.70 26.32
N ALA A 108 16.79 -35.78 25.04
CA ALA A 108 16.78 -34.68 24.07
C ALA A 108 15.38 -34.06 23.96
N SER A 109 15.06 -33.15 24.88
CA SER A 109 13.85 -32.36 24.83
C SER A 109 14.00 -31.45 23.61
N VAL A 110 13.10 -31.58 22.65
CA VAL A 110 13.14 -30.74 21.45
C VAL A 110 13.02 -29.29 21.88
N THR A 111 14.01 -28.48 21.50
CA THR A 111 14.16 -27.09 21.90
C THR A 111 13.57 -26.13 20.87
N ALA A 112 13.39 -24.86 21.24
CA ALA A 112 12.94 -23.81 20.33
C ALA A 112 13.83 -23.73 19.07
N ALA A 113 15.16 -23.83 19.23
CA ALA A 113 16.11 -23.85 18.12
C ALA A 113 15.83 -24.99 17.12
N ALA A 114 15.41 -26.16 17.62
CA ALA A 114 15.08 -27.29 16.76
C ALA A 114 13.72 -27.12 16.07
N LEU A 115 12.80 -26.32 16.63
CA LEU A 115 11.42 -26.14 16.14
C LEU A 115 11.23 -24.91 15.26
N MET A 116 12.10 -23.90 15.40
CA MET A 116 11.90 -22.60 14.79
C MET A 116 12.09 -22.60 13.28
N THR A 117 11.33 -21.76 12.60
CA THR A 117 11.63 -21.36 11.23
C THR A 117 12.81 -20.38 11.25
N THR A 118 13.85 -20.70 10.47
CA THR A 118 15.11 -19.95 10.38
C THR A 118 15.45 -19.71 8.90
N PRO A 119 15.99 -18.53 8.52
CA PRO A 119 16.15 -17.33 9.35
C PRO A 119 14.80 -16.66 9.65
N ALA A 120 14.74 -15.91 10.76
CA ALA A 120 13.59 -15.06 11.02
C ALA A 120 13.47 -13.98 9.93
N ILE A 121 12.26 -13.82 9.38
CA ILE A 121 11.94 -12.67 8.52
C ILE A 121 11.56 -11.52 9.45
N THR A 122 12.39 -10.47 9.48
CA THR A 122 12.26 -9.33 10.39
C THR A 122 11.98 -8.02 9.64
N VAL A 123 11.67 -6.96 10.38
CA VAL A 123 11.48 -5.61 9.84
C VAL A 123 12.08 -4.56 10.77
N ARG A 124 12.41 -3.40 10.21
CA ARG A 124 12.89 -2.23 10.95
C ARG A 124 11.74 -1.46 11.59
N PRO A 125 11.92 -0.85 12.79
CA PRO A 125 10.90 0.02 13.37
C PRO A 125 10.62 1.24 12.50
N GLU A 126 11.63 1.72 11.76
CA GLU A 126 11.52 2.87 10.86
C GLU A 126 10.96 2.52 9.47
N ALA A 127 10.72 1.23 9.19
CA ALA A 127 10.20 0.81 7.89
C ALA A 127 8.75 1.32 7.69
N PRO A 128 8.39 1.79 6.48
CA PRO A 128 7.01 2.13 6.16
C PRO A 128 6.07 0.93 6.31
N LEU A 129 4.85 1.13 6.83
CA LEU A 129 3.86 0.05 6.95
C LEU A 129 3.58 -0.71 5.64
N PRO A 130 3.50 -0.06 4.46
CA PRO A 130 3.33 -0.78 3.19
C PRO A 130 4.49 -1.73 2.88
N GLU A 131 5.71 -1.40 3.32
CA GLU A 131 6.86 -2.29 3.18
C GLU A 131 6.70 -3.53 4.06
N ALA A 132 6.36 -3.35 5.34
CA ALA A 132 6.09 -4.46 6.26
C ALA A 132 4.96 -5.36 5.72
N ALA A 133 3.88 -4.78 5.19
CA ALA A 133 2.77 -5.52 4.58
C ALA A 133 3.23 -6.36 3.38
N ARG A 134 4.03 -5.76 2.48
CA ARG A 134 4.61 -6.48 1.33
C ARG A 134 5.52 -7.62 1.78
N THR A 135 6.36 -7.41 2.79
CA THR A 135 7.22 -8.45 3.36
C THR A 135 6.38 -9.60 3.92
N MET A 136 5.33 -9.31 4.69
CA MET A 136 4.40 -10.33 5.19
C MET A 136 3.74 -11.14 4.05
N ALA A 137 3.30 -10.45 2.99
CA ALA A 137 2.64 -11.11 1.86
C ALA A 137 3.60 -12.00 1.07
N ARG A 138 4.80 -11.51 0.74
CA ARG A 138 5.81 -12.26 -0.02
C ARG A 138 6.27 -13.52 0.69
N HIS A 139 6.45 -13.45 2.01
CA HIS A 139 6.94 -14.58 2.80
C HIS A 139 5.81 -15.44 3.40
N GLY A 140 4.55 -15.10 3.15
CA GLY A 140 3.40 -15.83 3.69
C GLY A 140 3.25 -15.75 5.22
N VAL A 141 3.98 -14.85 5.88
CA VAL A 141 3.98 -14.72 7.34
C VAL A 141 2.87 -13.77 7.82
N LYS A 142 2.34 -14.03 9.02
CA LYS A 142 1.27 -13.22 9.64
C LYS A 142 1.79 -12.14 10.59
N ARG A 143 3.04 -12.27 11.02
CA ARG A 143 3.72 -11.39 11.98
C ARG A 143 5.19 -11.28 11.60
N LEU A 144 5.80 -10.15 11.93
CA LEU A 144 7.21 -9.88 11.77
C LEU A 144 7.79 -9.43 13.12
N PRO A 145 8.88 -10.05 13.60
CA PRO A 145 9.70 -9.44 14.64
C PRO A 145 10.28 -8.13 14.13
N VAL A 146 10.18 -7.10 14.96
CA VAL A 146 10.77 -5.78 14.72
C VAL A 146 12.12 -5.74 15.41
N VAL A 147 13.18 -5.42 14.67
CA VAL A 147 14.56 -5.46 15.18
C VAL A 147 15.32 -4.18 14.86
N ASP A 148 16.29 -3.85 15.71
CA ASP A 148 17.23 -2.76 15.46
C ASP A 148 18.40 -3.19 14.56
N ALA A 149 19.45 -2.35 14.50
CA ALA A 149 20.58 -2.53 13.56
C ALA A 149 21.46 -3.71 13.95
N ASP A 150 21.45 -4.05 15.22
CA ASP A 150 22.22 -5.14 15.80
C ASP A 150 21.42 -6.45 15.84
N GLY A 151 20.14 -6.40 15.41
CA GLY A 151 19.24 -7.55 15.35
C GLY A 151 18.52 -7.83 16.67
N LEU A 152 18.58 -6.90 17.64
CA LEU A 152 17.89 -7.04 18.91
C LEU A 152 16.39 -6.82 18.73
N LEU A 153 15.60 -7.60 19.46
CA LEU A 153 14.14 -7.51 19.41
C LEU A 153 13.64 -6.21 20.05
N GLN A 154 12.96 -5.39 19.25
CA GLN A 154 12.32 -4.14 19.67
C GLN A 154 10.80 -4.27 19.78
N GLY A 155 10.21 -5.25 19.10
CA GLY A 155 8.77 -5.47 19.12
C GLY A 155 8.31 -6.54 18.13
N VAL A 156 6.99 -6.68 17.95
CA VAL A 156 6.37 -7.50 16.92
C VAL A 156 5.24 -6.71 16.27
N VAL A 157 5.11 -6.84 14.95
CA VAL A 157 3.99 -6.29 14.19
C VAL A 157 3.24 -7.42 13.49
N SER A 158 1.90 -7.42 13.61
CA SER A 158 1.01 -8.36 12.93
C SER A 158 0.24 -7.69 11.80
N ARG A 159 -0.37 -8.49 10.90
CA ARG A 159 -1.28 -7.96 9.87
C ARG A 159 -2.41 -7.11 10.46
N ALA A 160 -2.93 -7.49 11.62
CA ALA A 160 -3.97 -6.71 12.30
C ALA A 160 -3.42 -5.36 12.80
N ASP A 161 -2.18 -5.32 13.27
CA ASP A 161 -1.53 -4.08 13.68
C ASP A 161 -1.30 -3.13 12.50
N LEU A 162 -0.88 -3.67 11.34
CA LEU A 162 -0.76 -2.90 10.11
C LEU A 162 -2.10 -2.32 9.64
N LEU A 163 -3.23 -2.94 10.01
CA LEU A 163 -4.55 -2.44 9.67
C LEU A 163 -5.06 -1.37 10.66
N LYS A 164 -4.42 -1.18 11.82
CA LYS A 164 -4.86 -0.20 12.82
C LYS A 164 -4.82 1.25 12.31
N VAL A 165 -3.96 1.58 11.35
CA VAL A 165 -3.95 2.91 10.72
C VAL A 165 -5.21 3.21 9.90
N PHE A 166 -5.93 2.17 9.46
CA PHE A 166 -7.25 2.32 8.82
C PHE A 166 -8.40 2.39 9.83
N LEU A 167 -8.11 2.35 11.15
CA LEU A 167 -9.10 2.62 12.20
C LEU A 167 -9.20 4.11 12.54
N ARG A 168 -8.57 5.00 11.75
CA ARG A 168 -8.83 6.44 11.82
C ARG A 168 -10.33 6.67 11.62
N GLY A 169 -10.92 7.50 12.47
CA GLY A 169 -12.34 7.82 12.34
C GLY A 169 -12.58 8.51 11.00
N ASP A 170 -13.72 8.22 10.37
CA ASP A 170 -14.13 8.85 9.12
C ASP A 170 -14.04 10.39 9.19
N GLU A 171 -14.32 10.98 10.36
CA GLU A 171 -14.22 12.42 10.56
C GLU A 171 -12.77 12.94 10.57
N ASP A 172 -11.81 12.17 11.11
CA ASP A 172 -10.40 12.55 11.10
C ASP A 172 -9.85 12.56 9.67
N ILE A 173 -10.27 11.59 8.85
CA ILE A 173 -9.95 11.52 7.42
C ILE A 173 -10.58 12.70 6.69
N ALA A 174 -11.87 12.95 6.95
CA ALA A 174 -12.60 14.04 6.31
C ALA A 174 -11.99 15.41 6.63
N GLU A 175 -11.59 15.62 7.89
CA GLU A 175 -11.04 16.89 8.35
C GLU A 175 -9.64 17.16 7.78
N GLU A 176 -8.80 16.13 7.65
CA GLU A 176 -7.51 16.24 6.96
C GLU A 176 -7.70 16.67 5.50
N ILE A 177 -8.62 16.01 4.78
CA ILE A 177 -8.89 16.35 3.38
C ILE A 177 -9.40 17.79 3.24
N ARG A 178 -10.33 18.22 4.12
CA ARG A 178 -10.89 19.58 4.12
C ARG A 178 -9.85 20.65 4.46
N ARG A 179 -8.89 20.35 5.35
CA ARG A 179 -7.90 21.35 5.82
C ARG A 179 -6.64 21.39 4.98
N GLN A 180 -6.17 20.24 4.51
CA GLN A 180 -4.84 20.11 3.93
C GLN A 180 -4.84 19.90 2.42
N ILE A 181 -5.93 19.41 1.83
CA ILE A 181 -5.95 19.10 0.38
C ILE A 181 -6.80 20.11 -0.38
N LEU A 182 -8.08 20.24 -0.03
CA LEU A 182 -9.03 21.04 -0.81
C LEU A 182 -8.70 22.54 -0.88
N PRO A 183 -8.23 23.21 0.19
CA PRO A 183 -7.91 24.64 0.12
C PRO A 183 -6.74 24.97 -0.80
N HIS A 184 -5.79 24.03 -0.97
CA HIS A 184 -4.65 24.21 -1.86
C HIS A 184 -5.01 24.04 -3.34
N LEU A 185 -6.04 23.23 -3.63
CA LEU A 185 -6.47 22.93 -5.00
C LEU A 185 -7.61 23.83 -5.48
N PHE A 186 -8.49 24.27 -4.57
CA PHE A 186 -9.68 25.05 -4.88
C PHE A 186 -9.86 26.23 -3.91
N PRO A 187 -8.91 27.18 -3.84
CA PRO A 187 -8.98 28.32 -2.91
C PRO A 187 -10.20 29.22 -3.15
N ASP A 188 -10.65 29.35 -4.41
CA ASP A 188 -11.71 30.28 -4.83
C ASP A 188 -13.07 29.60 -5.08
N SER A 189 -13.31 28.43 -4.48
CA SER A 189 -14.60 27.75 -4.66
C SER A 189 -15.74 28.52 -3.98
N ALA A 190 -16.70 29.01 -4.76
CA ALA A 190 -17.87 29.76 -4.26
C ALA A 190 -18.80 28.92 -3.36
N GLU A 191 -18.79 27.60 -3.53
CA GLU A 191 -19.42 26.63 -2.64
C GLU A 191 -18.34 25.69 -2.07
N PRO A 192 -18.33 25.40 -0.76
CA PRO A 192 -17.36 24.49 -0.20
C PRO A 192 -17.58 23.08 -0.76
N VAL A 193 -16.50 22.48 -1.27
CA VAL A 193 -16.51 21.06 -1.64
C VAL A 193 -16.84 20.24 -0.40
N ARG A 194 -17.92 19.47 -0.48
CA ARG A 194 -18.36 18.58 0.59
C ARG A 194 -17.54 17.31 0.55
N VAL A 195 -16.99 16.96 1.71
CA VAL A 195 -16.26 15.71 1.95
C VAL A 195 -17.09 14.88 2.93
N LEU A 196 -17.55 13.73 2.47
CA LEU A 196 -18.17 12.70 3.30
C LEU A 196 -17.25 11.49 3.31
N VAL A 197 -17.03 10.90 4.47
CA VAL A 197 -16.26 9.67 4.60
C VAL A 197 -17.13 8.65 5.31
N ARG A 198 -17.16 7.42 4.78
CA ARG A 198 -17.87 6.28 5.36
C ARG A 198 -17.01 5.04 5.19
N ASP A 199 -16.60 4.43 6.30
CA ASP A 199 -15.73 3.26 6.31
C ASP A 199 -14.46 3.48 5.45
N GLY A 200 -13.87 4.68 5.54
CA GLY A 200 -12.71 5.08 4.74
C GLY A 200 -12.98 5.36 3.25
N VAL A 201 -14.22 5.27 2.77
CA VAL A 201 -14.61 5.69 1.40
C VAL A 201 -14.90 7.17 1.39
N VAL A 202 -14.10 7.95 0.66
CA VAL A 202 -14.28 9.39 0.53
C VAL A 202 -15.18 9.71 -0.65
N THR A 203 -16.28 10.42 -0.40
CA THR A 203 -17.13 10.99 -1.43
C THR A 203 -16.90 12.51 -1.51
N LEU A 204 -16.36 12.97 -2.64
CA LEU A 204 -16.19 14.39 -2.96
C LEU A 204 -17.37 14.87 -3.80
N THR A 205 -18.13 15.84 -3.29
CA THR A 205 -19.27 16.44 -4.01
C THR A 205 -19.22 17.97 -3.95
N GLY A 206 -19.68 18.64 -5.00
CA GLY A 206 -19.70 20.10 -5.05
C GLY A 206 -19.36 20.64 -6.42
N ARG A 207 -19.35 21.97 -6.52
CA ARG A 207 -18.92 22.67 -7.74
C ARG A 207 -17.53 23.24 -7.56
N VAL A 208 -16.65 22.96 -8.53
CA VAL A 208 -15.29 23.50 -8.59
C VAL A 208 -15.14 24.42 -9.81
N PRO A 209 -14.38 25.52 -9.69
CA PRO A 209 -14.17 26.45 -10.78
C PRO A 209 -13.36 25.83 -11.93
N ASP A 210 -12.34 25.03 -11.59
CA ASP A 210 -11.50 24.34 -12.56
C ASP A 210 -11.65 22.82 -12.48
N THR A 211 -12.22 22.23 -13.53
CA THR A 211 -12.39 20.77 -13.64
C THR A 211 -11.10 20.04 -13.99
N ALA A 212 -10.05 20.73 -14.45
CA ALA A 212 -8.76 20.12 -14.77
C ALA A 212 -8.03 19.60 -13.53
N LEU A 213 -8.30 20.17 -12.36
CA LEU A 213 -7.69 19.77 -11.08
C LEU A 213 -8.38 18.58 -10.41
N ILE A 214 -9.54 18.13 -10.91
CA ILE A 214 -10.29 17.00 -10.32
C ILE A 214 -9.43 15.72 -10.24
N PRO A 215 -8.72 15.28 -11.30
CA PRO A 215 -7.88 14.08 -11.23
C PRO A 215 -6.73 14.22 -10.21
N VAL A 216 -6.18 15.43 -10.07
CA VAL A 216 -5.12 15.72 -9.09
C VAL A 216 -5.67 15.63 -7.67
N ALA A 217 -6.84 16.22 -7.42
CA ALA A 217 -7.53 16.13 -6.13
C ALA A 217 -7.83 14.68 -5.74
N VAL A 218 -8.37 13.88 -6.68
CA VAL A 218 -8.62 12.45 -6.45
C VAL A 218 -7.31 11.70 -6.17
N GLY A 219 -6.23 12.02 -6.88
CA GLY A 219 -4.91 11.44 -6.64
C GLY A 219 -4.38 11.74 -5.24
N TRP A 220 -4.51 12.98 -4.76
CA TRP A 220 -4.02 13.39 -3.45
C TRP A 220 -4.87 12.81 -2.32
N VAL A 221 -6.21 12.78 -2.47
CA VAL A 221 -7.10 12.17 -1.48
C VAL A 221 -6.85 10.67 -1.35
N ARG A 222 -6.54 9.96 -2.43
CA ARG A 222 -6.15 8.54 -2.37
C ARG A 222 -4.84 8.31 -1.59
N GLY A 223 -4.02 9.34 -1.43
CA GLY A 223 -2.79 9.31 -0.66
C GLY A 223 -2.98 9.59 0.84
N VAL A 224 -4.19 9.95 1.28
CA VAL A 224 -4.49 10.18 2.71
C VAL A 224 -4.59 8.85 3.44
N ASP A 225 -3.92 8.78 4.58
CA ASP A 225 -3.95 7.60 5.44
C ASP A 225 -5.37 7.32 5.94
N GLY A 226 -5.83 6.08 5.76
CA GLY A 226 -7.20 5.65 6.08
C GLY A 226 -8.17 5.65 4.90
N VAL A 227 -7.80 6.24 3.76
CA VAL A 227 -8.65 6.25 2.56
C VAL A 227 -8.59 4.90 1.83
N VAL A 228 -9.75 4.25 1.72
CA VAL A 228 -9.95 2.96 1.02
C VAL A 228 -10.30 3.18 -0.45
N ALA A 229 -11.15 4.17 -0.72
CA ALA A 229 -11.59 4.51 -2.06
C ALA A 229 -12.01 5.99 -2.14
N VAL A 230 -12.06 6.51 -3.37
CA VAL A 230 -12.52 7.88 -3.64
C VAL A 230 -13.58 7.86 -4.73
N GLU A 231 -14.78 8.30 -4.37
CA GLU A 231 -15.89 8.59 -5.27
C GLU A 231 -15.93 10.09 -5.52
N CYS A 232 -15.89 10.50 -6.79
CA CYS A 232 -15.85 11.90 -7.15
C CYS A 232 -17.06 12.27 -8.01
N ALA A 233 -17.90 13.16 -7.48
CA ALA A 233 -19.01 13.79 -8.19
C ALA A 233 -18.84 15.32 -8.20
N LEU A 234 -17.61 15.80 -8.30
CA LEU A 234 -17.31 17.21 -8.53
C LEU A 234 -17.69 17.61 -9.95
N ALA A 235 -18.37 18.75 -10.08
CA ALA A 235 -18.75 19.32 -11.36
C ALA A 235 -18.21 20.75 -11.48
N GLY A 236 -18.03 21.25 -12.70
CA GLY A 236 -17.65 22.66 -12.92
C GLY A 236 -18.42 23.25 -14.09
N PRO A 237 -18.20 24.54 -14.40
CA PRO A 237 -18.77 25.15 -15.59
C PRO A 237 -18.37 24.34 -16.84
N PRO A 238 -19.27 24.17 -17.82
CA PRO A 238 -18.95 23.44 -19.04
C PRO A 238 -17.73 24.07 -19.69
N ARG A 239 -16.72 23.25 -20.01
CA ARG A 239 -15.51 23.70 -20.73
C ARG A 239 -15.95 24.48 -21.96
N ARG A 240 -15.75 25.81 -21.95
CA ARG A 240 -15.56 26.52 -23.22
C ARG A 240 -14.11 26.26 -23.58
N PRO A 241 -13.81 25.56 -24.70
CA PRO A 241 -12.46 25.63 -25.23
C PRO A 241 -12.15 27.10 -25.47
N ASP A 242 -10.99 27.56 -25.03
CA ASP A 242 -10.51 28.91 -25.29
C ASP A 242 -10.51 29.10 -26.81
N LEU A 243 -11.47 29.88 -27.31
CA LEU A 243 -11.41 30.41 -28.66
C LEU A 243 -10.27 31.43 -28.63
N ASP A 244 -9.19 31.09 -29.31
CA ASP A 244 -8.05 31.98 -29.54
C ASP A 244 -8.58 33.36 -30.01
N PRO A 245 -8.36 34.45 -29.25
CA PRO A 245 -8.87 35.77 -29.61
C PRO A 245 -8.27 36.31 -30.92
N ASP A 246 -7.23 35.66 -31.46
CA ASP A 246 -6.54 36.03 -32.70
C ASP A 246 -6.98 35.22 -33.93
N LEU A 247 -8.06 34.43 -33.87
CA LEU A 247 -8.67 33.88 -35.08
C LEU A 247 -9.21 35.04 -35.95
N PRO A 248 -8.64 35.29 -37.14
CA PRO A 248 -9.18 36.31 -38.02
C PRO A 248 -10.62 35.93 -38.37
N ASP A 249 -11.53 36.88 -38.18
CA ASP A 249 -12.95 36.79 -38.50
C ASP A 249 -13.11 36.06 -39.84
N ALA A 250 -13.52 34.78 -39.79
CA ALA A 250 -13.65 33.94 -40.97
C ALA A 250 -14.74 34.56 -41.82
N GLY A 251 -14.28 35.35 -42.78
CA GLY A 251 -15.06 36.34 -43.49
C GLY A 251 -16.38 35.77 -43.98
N ARG A 252 -17.43 36.54 -43.69
CA ARG A 252 -18.73 36.54 -44.36
C ARG A 252 -18.55 36.15 -45.84
N VAL A 253 -18.85 34.89 -46.18
CA VAL A 253 -18.78 34.39 -47.54
C VAL A 253 -19.80 35.18 -48.39
N PRO A 254 -19.38 35.98 -49.38
CA PRO A 254 -20.32 36.66 -50.25
C PRO A 254 -20.95 35.66 -51.22
N PRO A 255 -22.24 35.78 -51.55
CA PRO A 255 -22.92 34.85 -52.44
C PRO A 255 -22.30 34.90 -53.85
N HIS A 256 -21.86 33.74 -54.34
CA HIS A 256 -21.35 33.56 -55.69
C HIS A 256 -22.40 33.98 -56.73
N ARG A 257 -22.10 35.03 -57.51
CA ARG A 257 -22.80 35.33 -58.76
C ARG A 257 -22.44 34.25 -59.79
N GLY A 258 -23.38 33.34 -60.05
CA GLY A 258 -23.29 32.39 -61.15
C GLY A 258 -23.14 33.12 -62.49
N ARG A 259 -22.05 32.82 -63.22
CA ARG A 259 -21.86 33.25 -64.61
C ARG A 259 -22.83 32.48 -65.49
N ALA A 260 -23.65 33.23 -66.22
CA ALA A 260 -24.51 32.74 -67.29
C ALA A 260 -23.65 32.09 -68.40
N HIS A 261 -23.86 30.80 -68.63
CA HIS A 261 -23.46 30.15 -69.87
C HIS A 261 -24.45 30.53 -70.97
N ARG A 262 -23.96 31.32 -71.92
CA ARG A 262 -24.61 31.71 -73.16
C ARG A 262 -24.59 30.50 -74.10
N LEU A 263 -25.76 29.97 -74.46
CA LEU A 263 -25.93 29.03 -75.56
C LEU A 263 -25.85 29.81 -76.88
N PRO A 264 -25.18 29.28 -77.93
CA PRO A 264 -25.18 29.90 -79.25
C PRO A 264 -26.47 29.56 -80.01
N GLU A 265 -27.12 30.59 -80.54
CA GLU A 265 -28.15 30.47 -81.55
C GLU A 265 -27.52 30.03 -82.88
N GLY A 266 -28.10 28.99 -83.48
CA GLY A 266 -27.79 28.50 -84.82
C GLY A 266 -29.08 28.20 -85.55
N SER A 267 -29.38 29.06 -86.52
CA SER A 267 -30.55 29.12 -87.40
C SER A 267 -30.63 27.99 -88.43
N GLY A 268 -31.87 27.66 -88.86
CA GLY A 268 -32.14 27.37 -90.28
C GLY A 268 -33.10 26.21 -90.60
N GLY A 269 -34.34 26.57 -90.94
CA GLY A 269 -35.17 26.03 -92.05
C GLY A 269 -35.37 24.52 -92.19
N SER A 270 -36.62 24.06 -92.13
CA SER A 270 -37.54 24.05 -93.29
C SER A 270 -38.97 23.71 -92.86
#